data_AF-A0A932BNB4-F1
#
_entry.id   AF-A0A932BNB4-F1
#
_cell.length_a   1.000
_cell.length_b   1.000
_cell.length_c   1.000
_cell.angle_alpha   90.00
_cell.angle_beta   90.00
_cell.angle_gamma   90.00
#
_symmetry.space_group_name_H-M   'P 1'
#
loop_
_entity.id
_entity.type
_entity.pdbx_description
1 polymer ?
#
loop_
_entity_poly.entity_id
_entity_poly.type
_entity_poly.pdbx_seq_one_letter_code
_entity_poly.pdbx_strand_id
1 'polypeptide(L)'
;MTESPRGGPSNVRKDADTLLADLLDGLAAAEASTVLAAVAHGAAVRLHKVARAEATARKGQPDWPVWAQLQNASRSLLLQASTCRDFSQKLPEAQN
;
A
#
# COMPACT_ATOMS: atom_id res chain seq x y z
N MET A 1 8.61 26.18 -20.78
CA MET A 1 7.32 26.04 -20.07
C MET A 1 6.70 24.72 -20.46
N THR A 2 6.81 23.72 -19.60
CA THR A 2 5.89 22.57 -19.50
C THR A 2 6.03 22.04 -18.09
N GLU A 3 5.10 22.43 -17.22
CA GLU A 3 4.97 21.88 -15.87
C GLU A 3 4.72 20.36 -15.96
N SER A 4 5.47 19.59 -15.17
CA SER A 4 5.24 18.16 -15.02
C SER A 4 4.12 17.96 -13.98
N PRO A 5 2.93 17.44 -14.34
CA PRO A 5 1.74 17.49 -13.47
C PRO A 5 1.72 16.37 -12.41
N ARG A 6 2.87 15.79 -12.07
CA ARG A 6 2.94 14.75 -11.03
C ARG A 6 3.84 15.24 -9.91
N GLY A 7 3.18 15.73 -8.88
CA GLY A 7 3.81 16.30 -7.69
C GLY A 7 4.85 15.37 -7.09
N GLY A 8 5.89 15.96 -6.48
CA GLY A 8 6.96 15.21 -5.83
C GLY A 8 6.46 14.30 -4.70
N PRO A 9 7.35 13.54 -4.03
CA PRO A 9 6.96 12.55 -3.01
C PRO A 9 6.10 13.12 -1.88
N SER A 10 6.23 14.42 -1.57
CA SER A 10 5.37 15.12 -0.60
C SER A 10 3.92 15.30 -1.07
N ASN A 11 3.67 15.41 -2.37
CA ASN A 11 2.32 15.56 -2.93
C ASN A 11 1.64 14.18 -3.01
N VAL A 12 2.39 13.14 -3.39
CA VAL A 12 1.89 11.75 -3.39
C VAL A 12 1.37 11.33 -2.02
N ARG A 13 2.07 11.70 -0.94
CA ARG A 13 1.60 11.43 0.42
C ARG A 13 0.31 12.18 0.75
N LYS A 14 0.25 13.48 0.46
CA LYS A 14 -0.96 14.29 0.71
C LYS A 14 -2.17 13.79 -0.07
N ASP A 15 -1.97 13.43 -1.32
CA ASP A 15 -3.03 12.89 -2.19
C ASP A 15 -3.54 11.55 -1.65
N ALA A 16 -2.63 10.67 -1.20
CA ALA A 16 -2.99 9.40 -0.59
C ALA A 16 -3.72 9.59 0.75
N ASP A 17 -3.26 10.51 1.61
CA ASP A 17 -3.90 10.82 2.89
C ASP A 17 -5.31 11.39 2.67
N THR A 18 -5.51 12.22 1.63
CA THR A 18 -6.82 12.76 1.26
C THR A 18 -7.77 11.65 0.78
N LEU A 19 -7.31 10.78 -0.12
CA LEU A 19 -8.10 9.64 -0.59
C LEU A 19 -8.49 8.69 0.54
N LEU A 20 -7.60 8.49 1.51
CA LEU A 20 -7.90 7.67 2.69
C LEU A 20 -8.88 8.38 3.62
N ALA A 21 -8.76 9.68 3.84
CA ALA A 21 -9.72 10.43 4.65
C ALA A 21 -11.13 10.35 4.05
N ASP A 22 -11.25 10.59 2.75
CA ASP A 22 -12.53 10.51 2.03
C ASP A 22 -13.14 9.10 2.09
N LEU A 23 -12.31 8.05 1.97
CA LEU A 23 -12.76 6.66 2.03
C LEU A 23 -13.26 6.24 3.42
N LEU A 24 -12.79 6.90 4.48
CA LEU A 24 -13.09 6.54 5.86
C LEU A 24 -14.14 7.44 6.51
N ASP A 25 -14.59 8.49 5.81
CA ASP A 25 -15.56 9.43 6.34
C ASP A 25 -16.86 8.73 6.77
N GLY A 26 -17.32 9.03 7.98
CA GLY A 26 -18.53 8.45 8.58
C GLY A 26 -18.44 6.98 9.01
N LEU A 27 -17.31 6.28 8.80
CA LEU A 27 -17.17 4.88 9.22
C LEU A 27 -16.89 4.75 10.72
N ALA A 28 -17.47 3.72 11.35
CA ALA A 28 -17.07 3.33 12.69
C ALA A 28 -15.64 2.77 12.69
N ALA A 29 -14.96 2.77 13.85
CA ALA A 29 -13.56 2.35 13.94
C ALA A 29 -13.30 0.91 13.44
N ALA A 30 -14.22 -0.02 13.69
CA ALA A 30 -14.12 -1.41 13.22
C ALA A 30 -14.25 -1.53 11.69
N GLU A 31 -15.18 -0.77 11.10
CA GLU A 31 -15.40 -0.70 9.65
C GLU A 31 -14.20 -0.03 8.97
N ALA A 32 -13.77 1.12 9.48
CA ALA A 32 -12.59 1.84 9.01
C ALA A 32 -11.32 0.96 9.04
N SER A 33 -11.14 0.18 10.10
CA SER A 33 -10.03 -0.77 10.22
C SER A 33 -10.07 -1.86 9.15
N THR A 34 -11.26 -2.39 8.85
CA THR A 34 -11.46 -3.40 7.80
C THR A 34 -11.16 -2.83 6.41
N VAL A 35 -11.65 -1.61 6.14
CA VAL A 35 -11.38 -0.90 4.88
C VAL A 35 -9.89 -0.61 4.72
N LEU A 36 -9.24 -0.04 5.74
CA LEU A 36 -7.80 0.24 5.73
C LEU A 36 -6.97 -1.02 5.53
N ALA A 37 -7.32 -2.13 6.20
CA ALA A 37 -6.60 -3.38 6.06
C ALA A 37 -6.74 -3.97 4.64
N ALA A 38 -7.93 -3.84 4.02
CA ALA A 38 -8.13 -4.22 2.63
C ALA A 38 -7.31 -3.35 1.67
N VAL A 39 -7.27 -2.03 1.89
CA VAL A 39 -6.46 -1.10 1.09
C VAL A 39 -4.97 -1.41 1.24
N ALA A 40 -4.48 -1.58 2.46
CA ALA A 40 -3.08 -1.90 2.74
C ALA A 40 -2.67 -3.22 2.07
N HIS A 41 -3.48 -4.26 2.17
CA HIS A 41 -3.25 -5.53 1.49
C HIS A 41 -3.23 -5.36 -0.04
N GLY A 42 -4.22 -4.66 -0.59
CA GLY A 42 -4.30 -4.38 -2.03
C GLY A 42 -3.12 -3.57 -2.56
N ALA A 43 -2.62 -2.60 -1.80
CA ALA A 43 -1.44 -1.82 -2.13
C ALA A 43 -0.17 -2.67 -2.07
N ALA A 44 0.00 -3.47 -1.02
CA ALA A 44 1.15 -4.37 -0.85
C ALA A 44 1.23 -5.42 -1.98
N VAL A 45 0.10 -6.00 -2.39
CA VAL A 45 0.03 -6.91 -3.55
C VAL A 45 0.53 -6.23 -4.83
N ARG A 46 0.05 -5.01 -5.10
CA ARG A 46 0.43 -4.25 -6.32
C ARG A 46 1.92 -3.88 -6.29
N LEU A 47 2.42 -3.39 -5.16
CA LEU A 47 3.83 -3.06 -4.98
C LEU A 47 4.71 -4.30 -5.19
N HIS A 48 4.35 -5.45 -4.61
CA HIS A 48 5.12 -6.67 -4.78
C HIS A 48 5.13 -7.18 -6.22
N LYS A 49 4.00 -7.08 -6.93
CA LYS A 49 3.93 -7.44 -8.36
C LYS A 49 4.87 -6.57 -9.20
N VAL A 50 4.83 -5.25 -9.02
CA VAL A 50 5.71 -4.31 -9.74
C VAL A 50 7.17 -4.57 -9.40
N ALA A 51 7.52 -4.62 -8.12
CA ALA A 51 8.89 -4.81 -7.68
C ALA A 51 9.48 -6.14 -8.15
N ARG A 52 8.70 -7.24 -8.10
CA ARG A 52 9.13 -8.55 -8.61
C ARG A 52 9.37 -8.52 -10.12
N ALA A 53 8.48 -7.90 -10.89
CA ALA A 53 8.63 -7.80 -12.34
C ALA A 53 9.91 -7.05 -12.71
N GLU A 54 10.12 -5.88 -12.09
CA GLU A 54 11.29 -5.04 -12.35
C GLU A 54 12.60 -5.70 -11.89
N ALA A 55 12.62 -6.32 -10.69
CA ALA A 55 13.79 -7.06 -10.20
C ALA A 55 14.15 -8.25 -11.11
N THR A 56 13.16 -8.86 -11.76
CA THR A 56 13.38 -9.95 -12.72
C THR A 56 13.94 -9.40 -14.03
N ALA A 57 13.33 -8.34 -14.58
CA ALA A 57 13.72 -7.75 -15.85
C ALA A 57 15.12 -7.11 -15.82
N ARG A 58 15.52 -6.57 -14.67
CA ARG A 58 16.77 -5.83 -14.51
C ARG A 58 17.94 -6.67 -14.03
N LYS A 59 17.79 -7.99 -13.88
CA LYS A 59 18.85 -8.85 -13.33
C LYS A 59 20.19 -8.63 -14.05
N GLY A 60 21.22 -8.28 -13.28
CA GLY A 60 22.57 -7.98 -13.80
C GLY A 60 22.79 -6.52 -14.23
N GLN A 61 21.76 -5.67 -14.22
CA GLN A 61 21.88 -4.24 -14.44
C GLN A 61 22.29 -3.50 -13.15
N PRO A 62 22.90 -2.29 -13.24
CA PRO A 62 23.39 -1.56 -12.08
C PRO A 62 22.33 -1.23 -11.02
N ASP A 63 21.07 -1.04 -11.43
CA ASP A 63 19.95 -0.70 -10.55
C ASP A 63 19.20 -1.92 -9.99
N TRP A 64 19.56 -3.13 -10.43
CA TRP A 64 18.98 -4.39 -9.95
C TRP A 64 18.95 -4.53 -8.42
N PRO A 65 20.03 -4.20 -7.67
CA PRO A 65 20.03 -4.38 -6.22
C PRO A 65 18.90 -3.63 -5.52
N VAL A 66 18.56 -2.42 -5.98
CA VAL A 66 17.49 -1.60 -5.40
C VAL A 66 16.12 -2.24 -5.64
N TRP A 67 15.88 -2.76 -6.85
CA TRP A 67 14.64 -3.47 -7.17
C TRP A 67 14.51 -4.79 -6.41
N ALA A 68 15.61 -5.54 -6.26
CA ALA A 68 15.63 -6.77 -5.47
C ALA A 68 15.32 -6.49 -3.98
N GLN A 69 15.88 -5.41 -3.42
CA GLN A 69 15.57 -4.97 -2.07
C GLN A 69 14.10 -4.57 -1.93
N LEU A 70 13.54 -3.81 -2.88
CA LEU A 70 12.13 -3.42 -2.87
C LEU A 70 11.21 -4.65 -2.96
N GLN A 71 11.53 -5.63 -3.81
CA GLN A 71 10.77 -6.88 -3.91
C GLN A 71 10.75 -7.64 -2.57
N ASN A 72 11.89 -7.68 -1.88
CA ASN A 72 11.99 -8.35 -0.58
C ASN A 72 11.22 -7.60 0.50
N ALA A 73 11.37 -6.28 0.58
CA ALA A 73 10.62 -5.44 1.51
C ALA A 73 9.11 -5.54 1.29
N SER A 74 8.66 -5.49 0.03
CA SER A 74 7.24 -5.59 -0.32
C SER A 74 6.67 -6.98 -0.02
N ARG A 75 7.48 -8.05 -0.09
CA ARG A 75 7.07 -9.40 0.32
C ARG A 75 6.75 -9.44 1.81
N SER A 76 7.63 -8.87 2.64
CA SER A 76 7.39 -8.77 4.09
C SER A 76 6.16 -7.93 4.41
N LEU A 77 5.99 -6.78 3.72
CA LEU A 77 4.82 -5.93 3.85
C LEU A 77 3.53 -6.68 3.49
N LEU A 78 3.52 -7.47 2.40
CA LEU A 78 2.36 -8.25 2.00
C LEU A 78 1.93 -9.27 3.07
N LEU A 79 2.89 -9.91 3.74
CA LEU A 79 2.59 -10.84 4.83
C LEU A 79 1.92 -10.10 6.00
N GLN A 80 2.50 -8.98 6.43
CA GLN A 80 1.93 -8.16 7.51
C GLN A 80 0.55 -7.61 7.15
N ALA A 81 0.37 -7.11 5.92
CA ALA A 81 -0.91 -6.59 5.46
C ALA A 81 -1.99 -7.68 5.38
N SER A 82 -1.61 -8.92 5.02
CA SER A 82 -2.51 -10.07 5.10
C SER A 82 -2.94 -10.36 6.54
N THR A 83 -2.01 -10.32 7.49
CA THR A 83 -2.32 -10.46 8.93
C THR A 83 -3.25 -9.35 9.43
N CYS A 84 -3.01 -8.09 9.05
CA CYS A 84 -3.91 -6.99 9.40
C CYS A 84 -5.32 -7.21 8.84
N ARG A 85 -5.45 -7.65 7.59
CA ARG A 85 -6.74 -7.96 6.97
C ARG A 85 -7.47 -9.05 7.75
N ASP A 86 -6.78 -10.14 8.07
CA ASP A 86 -7.39 -11.27 8.76
C ASP A 86 -7.79 -10.94 10.22
N PHE A 87 -7.07 -10.03 10.90
CA PHE A 87 -7.47 -9.54 12.22
C PHE A 87 -8.56 -8.48 12.18
N SER A 88 -8.59 -7.62 11.16
CA SER A 88 -9.64 -6.61 11.01
C SER A 88 -11.03 -7.23 10.89
N GLN A 89 -11.14 -8.39 10.23
CA GLN A 89 -12.38 -9.17 10.10
C GLN A 89 -12.88 -9.80 11.41
N LYS A 90 -12.08 -9.75 12.48
CA LYS A 90 -12.41 -10.28 13.80
C LYS A 90 -12.74 -9.19 14.81
N LEU A 91 -12.71 -7.93 14.39
CA LEU A 91 -13.07 -6.81 15.27
C LEU A 91 -14.57 -6.88 15.58
N PRO A 92 -14.98 -6.59 16.82
CA PRO A 92 -16.39 -6.52 17.16
C PRO A 92 -17.06 -5.38 16.40
N GLU A 93 -18.31 -5.59 15.97
CA GLU A 93 -19.15 -4.52 15.45
C GLU A 93 -19.34 -3.46 16.54
N ALA A 94 -19.34 -2.18 16.14
CA ALA A 94 -19.61 -1.10 17.06
C ALA A 94 -21.03 -1.29 17.64
N GLN A 95 -21.13 -1.41 18.96
CA GLN A 95 -22.42 -1.37 19.64
C GLN A 95 -22.90 0.09 19.59
N ASN A 96 -23.86 0.35 18.71
CA ASN A 96 -24.63 1.60 18.68
C ASN A 96 -25.71 1.56 19.76
#